data_AF-A0A7S3FDX7-F1
#
_entry.id   AF-A0A7S3FDX7-F1
#
_cell.length_a   1.000
_cell.length_b   1.000
_cell.length_c   1.000
_cell.angle_alpha   90.00
_cell.angle_beta   90.00
_cell.angle_gamma   90.00
#
_symmetry.space_group_name_H-M   'P 1'
#
loop_
_entity.id
_entity.type
_entity.pdbx_description
1 polymer ?
#
loop_
_entity_poly.entity_id
_entity_poly.type
_entity_poly.pdbx_seq_one_letter_code
_entity_poly.pdbx_strand_id
1 'polypeptide(L)'
;IWPALGLSIPLLVAFRVLGARRRRLVSACGKDTPNAVEPHLTLKASAGSNDQGAKSAGAREAEASSSHLEPFDDGFVPSTCTTPTNVVRQPALARLPRALTVIQKALDPELAIQLYRFSLEHGEPWGTYAEFEGVDAGELKLKMRGAEPEIDMLAQAALRSLWARGAGEWLEGDLKHVHGFSVWAVVGGVKSSTAYHVDYAEVYRRNTNIIRPPLHAITLQVSPVPEESEGGVHSVVGGTFGAHVDGLEHYARNGYKTNKCPAPDDAPTADWGKCPGWQYAPYRFNQVTLMPGDLPHAADRVEAFPEGLQRVVIGINSMGHLEGPTELRVAQHSKDFKKMLKLELLMKQVGGPEQLVEMMLAKRRKRMEANMRRPEQPEDASRTPFAAPGETGCGETGRRDRERDNGDRAMRPWG
;
A
#
# COMPACT_ATOMS: atom_id res chain seq x y z
N ILE A 1 -49.85 -29.48 2.23
CA ILE A 1 -50.72 -28.37 2.68
C ILE A 1 -49.84 -27.11 2.71
N TRP A 2 -49.92 -26.30 1.66
CA TRP A 2 -49.57 -24.86 1.63
C TRP A 2 -50.57 -24.07 2.51
N PRO A 3 -50.50 -22.73 2.69
CA PRO A 3 -49.66 -21.67 2.08
C PRO A 3 -48.99 -20.77 3.18
N ALA A 4 -48.45 -19.55 3.01
CA ALA A 4 -47.79 -18.75 1.97
C ALA A 4 -47.42 -17.37 2.61
N LEU A 5 -46.73 -16.52 1.84
CA LEU A 5 -46.41 -15.07 1.96
C LEU A 5 -44.91 -14.83 2.21
N GLY A 6 -44.07 -14.34 1.28
CA GLY A 6 -44.31 -13.68 -0.01
C GLY A 6 -44.23 -12.16 0.13
N LEU A 7 -43.11 -11.54 -0.26
CA LEU A 7 -43.05 -10.16 -0.78
C LEU A 7 -41.68 -9.89 -1.45
N SER A 8 -41.76 -9.69 -2.76
CA SER A 8 -40.73 -9.18 -3.68
C SER A 8 -41.16 -7.80 -4.15
N ILE A 9 -40.27 -6.81 -4.31
CA ILE A 9 -40.47 -5.61 -5.15
C ILE A 9 -39.14 -5.18 -5.81
N PRO A 10 -39.14 -4.64 -7.05
CA PRO A 10 -38.08 -4.82 -8.04
C PRO A 10 -37.28 -3.57 -8.46
N LEU A 11 -36.26 -3.82 -9.30
CA LEU A 11 -35.51 -2.89 -10.14
C LEU A 11 -36.41 -2.04 -11.07
N LEU A 12 -36.16 -0.73 -11.14
CA LEU A 12 -36.46 0.10 -12.32
C LEU A 12 -35.54 1.34 -12.34
N VAL A 13 -34.69 1.45 -13.36
CA VAL A 13 -33.96 2.68 -13.70
C VAL A 13 -34.45 3.14 -15.07
N ALA A 14 -35.12 4.28 -15.10
CA ALA A 14 -35.59 4.93 -16.32
C ALA A 14 -34.67 6.10 -16.69
N PHE A 15 -34.22 6.12 -17.95
CA PHE A 15 -33.64 7.28 -18.62
C PHE A 15 -34.71 8.34 -18.86
N ARG A 16 -34.41 9.62 -18.59
CA ARG A 16 -35.14 10.75 -19.17
C ARG A 16 -34.18 11.82 -19.67
N VAL A 17 -34.14 11.91 -20.99
CA VAL A 17 -33.71 13.07 -21.78
C VAL A 17 -34.85 14.09 -21.76
N LEU A 18 -34.54 15.37 -21.52
CA LEU A 18 -35.42 16.48 -21.90
C LEU A 18 -34.58 17.68 -22.31
N GLY A 19 -34.82 18.16 -23.51
CA GLY A 19 -34.09 19.23 -24.16
C GLY A 19 -34.65 20.64 -23.92
N ALA A 20 -33.77 21.59 -24.24
CA ALA A 20 -33.99 22.90 -24.86
C ALA A 20 -35.15 23.79 -24.41
N ARG A 21 -34.80 25.00 -23.93
CA ARG A 21 -35.50 26.24 -24.34
C ARG A 21 -34.53 27.41 -24.48
N ARG A 22 -34.52 27.96 -25.70
CA ARG A 22 -33.88 29.22 -26.13
C ARG A 22 -34.51 30.43 -25.43
N ARG A 23 -33.70 31.45 -25.12
CA ARG A 23 -34.07 32.88 -25.29
C ARG A 23 -32.88 33.66 -25.86
N ARG A 24 -33.21 34.56 -26.79
CA ARG A 24 -32.35 35.54 -27.51
C ARG A 24 -31.82 36.61 -26.54
N LEU A 25 -30.53 36.98 -26.56
CA LEU A 25 -29.82 37.91 -27.46
C LEU A 25 -30.02 39.39 -27.06
N VAL A 26 -29.00 39.98 -26.42
CA VAL A 26 -28.66 41.42 -26.52
C VAL A 26 -27.12 41.54 -26.58
N SER A 27 -26.67 42.35 -27.52
CA SER A 27 -25.30 42.65 -27.91
C SER A 27 -24.69 43.75 -27.04
N ALA A 28 -23.38 43.66 -26.74
CA ALA A 28 -22.49 44.82 -26.68
C ALA A 28 -21.02 44.39 -26.82
N CYS A 29 -20.33 45.01 -27.77
CA CYS A 29 -18.89 44.95 -28.01
C CYS A 29 -18.07 45.48 -26.82
N GLY A 30 -16.90 44.87 -26.58
CA GLY A 30 -15.81 45.45 -25.80
C GLY A 30 -14.60 44.54 -25.85
N LYS A 31 -13.51 45.04 -26.45
CA LYS A 31 -12.19 44.39 -26.55
C LYS A 31 -11.55 44.28 -25.16
N ASP A 32 -10.81 43.22 -24.88
CA ASP A 32 -9.46 43.24 -24.29
C ASP A 32 -8.91 41.81 -24.02
N THR A 33 -7.58 41.71 -24.09
CA THR A 33 -6.69 40.53 -24.11
C THR A 33 -6.61 39.74 -22.78
N PRO A 34 -5.99 38.53 -22.75
CA PRO A 34 -6.33 37.47 -21.79
C PRO A 34 -5.51 37.54 -20.50
N ASN A 35 -6.18 37.41 -19.36
CA ASN A 35 -5.54 37.09 -18.08
C ASN A 35 -5.72 35.60 -17.78
N ALA A 36 -4.61 34.98 -17.36
CA ALA A 36 -4.51 33.61 -16.91
C ALA A 36 -5.49 33.34 -15.76
N VAL A 37 -6.26 32.25 -15.90
CA VAL A 37 -7.18 31.76 -14.87
C VAL A 37 -6.44 30.71 -14.05
N GLU A 38 -6.15 31.04 -12.79
CA GLU A 38 -5.78 30.07 -11.77
C GLU A 38 -6.99 29.17 -11.42
N PRO A 39 -6.82 27.85 -11.25
CA PRO A 39 -7.91 27.00 -10.79
C PRO A 39 -7.99 27.01 -9.25
N HIS A 40 -8.85 27.88 -8.70
CA HIS A 40 -9.34 27.74 -7.33
C HIS A 40 -10.33 26.56 -7.24
N LEU A 41 -9.86 25.43 -6.74
CA LEU A 41 -10.72 24.31 -6.32
C LEU A 41 -11.41 24.67 -4.99
N THR A 42 -12.66 25.11 -5.04
CA THR A 42 -13.53 25.28 -3.88
C THR A 42 -14.29 23.97 -3.60
N LEU A 43 -13.93 23.29 -2.52
CA LEU A 43 -14.66 22.14 -1.97
C LEU A 43 -16.00 22.62 -1.38
N LYS A 44 -17.13 22.26 -2.00
CA LYS A 44 -18.45 22.36 -1.36
C LYS A 44 -18.70 21.13 -0.49
N ALA A 45 -18.75 21.35 0.82
CA ALA A 45 -19.10 20.34 1.82
C ALA A 45 -20.63 20.16 1.90
N SER A 46 -21.12 18.92 1.86
CA SER A 46 -22.46 18.55 2.32
C SER A 46 -22.41 18.16 3.79
N ALA A 47 -23.29 18.73 4.60
CA ALA A 47 -23.33 18.56 6.04
C ALA A 47 -23.98 17.23 6.46
N GLY A 48 -23.27 16.47 7.30
CA GLY A 48 -23.77 15.38 8.13
C GLY A 48 -22.95 15.40 9.43
N SER A 49 -23.64 15.52 10.56
CA SER A 49 -23.10 15.92 11.85
C SER A 49 -22.34 14.81 12.60
N ASN A 50 -21.00 14.81 12.50
CA ASN A 50 -20.04 14.51 13.58
C ASN A 50 -18.58 14.90 13.21
N ASP A 51 -18.39 15.69 12.16
CA ASP A 51 -17.15 15.83 11.40
C ASP A 51 -16.40 17.16 11.67
N GLN A 52 -16.89 17.98 12.61
CA GLN A 52 -16.31 19.32 12.86
C GLN A 52 -15.01 19.28 13.68
N GLY A 53 -14.83 18.28 14.54
CA GLY A 53 -13.60 18.13 15.35
C GLY A 53 -12.39 17.75 14.50
N ALA A 54 -12.50 16.67 13.73
CA ALA A 54 -11.41 16.15 12.89
C ALA A 54 -11.02 17.12 11.75
N LYS A 55 -12.01 17.77 11.11
CA LYS A 55 -11.74 18.80 10.09
C LYS A 55 -11.00 20.01 10.64
N SER A 56 -11.28 20.41 11.88
CA SER A 56 -10.60 21.55 12.52
C SER A 56 -9.15 21.25 12.93
N ALA A 57 -8.86 20.00 13.32
CA ALA A 57 -7.51 19.55 13.66
C ALA A 57 -6.63 19.42 12.41
N GLY A 58 -7.14 18.80 11.34
CA GLY A 58 -6.41 18.66 10.08
C GLY A 58 -6.12 20.00 9.39
N ALA A 59 -7.04 20.97 9.47
CA ALA A 59 -6.81 22.32 8.92
C ALA A 59 -5.72 23.07 9.70
N ARG A 60 -5.73 23.00 11.04
CA ARG A 60 -4.70 23.61 11.89
C ARG A 60 -3.33 22.96 11.72
N GLU A 61 -3.28 21.64 11.56
CA GLU A 61 -2.03 20.92 11.31
C GLU A 61 -1.48 21.17 9.90
N ALA A 62 -2.34 21.28 8.89
CA ALA A 62 -1.93 21.67 7.53
C ALA A 62 -1.39 23.12 7.50
N GLU A 63 -2.03 24.04 8.22
CA GLU A 63 -1.60 25.44 8.34
C GLU A 63 -0.28 25.56 9.12
N ALA A 64 -0.13 24.86 10.25
CA ALA A 64 1.14 24.77 10.98
C ALA A 64 2.25 24.08 10.16
N SER A 65 1.92 23.06 9.38
CA SER A 65 2.89 22.35 8.54
C SER A 65 3.47 23.24 7.44
N SER A 66 2.71 24.21 6.94
CA SER A 66 3.21 25.17 5.94
C SER A 66 4.36 26.05 6.47
N SER A 67 4.41 26.29 7.79
CA SER A 67 5.51 27.00 8.45
C SER A 67 6.72 26.12 8.80
N HIS A 68 6.63 24.80 8.58
CA HIS A 68 7.64 23.81 8.95
C HIS A 68 8.20 23.03 7.75
N LEU A 69 8.04 23.57 6.54
CA LEU A 69 8.68 23.01 5.35
C LEU A 69 10.18 23.31 5.40
N GLU A 70 10.97 22.26 5.60
CA GLU A 70 12.42 22.32 5.53
C GLU A 70 12.88 21.90 4.13
N PRO A 71 13.67 22.72 3.40
CA PRO A 71 14.28 22.29 2.16
C PRO A 71 15.07 21.00 2.35
N PHE A 72 14.89 20.03 1.45
CA PHE A 72 15.55 18.73 1.56
C PHE A 72 15.97 18.23 0.18
N ASP A 73 17.03 17.43 0.13
CA ASP A 73 17.48 16.79 -1.10
C ASP A 73 17.90 15.35 -0.80
N ASP A 74 17.07 14.41 -1.23
CA ASP A 74 17.33 12.99 -1.18
C ASP A 74 17.74 12.40 -2.54
N GLY A 75 17.98 13.24 -3.56
CA GLY A 75 18.33 12.79 -4.90
C GLY A 75 17.16 12.10 -5.64
N PHE A 76 15.91 12.29 -5.20
CA PHE A 76 14.72 11.80 -5.89
C PHE A 76 13.65 12.89 -6.02
N VAL A 77 13.21 13.14 -7.26
CA VAL A 77 12.08 14.03 -7.57
C VAL A 77 11.05 13.23 -8.35
N PRO A 78 9.81 13.10 -7.86
CA PRO A 78 8.73 12.46 -8.60
C PRO A 78 8.48 13.16 -9.95
N SER A 79 8.32 12.39 -11.02
CA SER A 79 8.02 12.94 -12.36
C SER A 79 6.72 13.73 -12.44
N THR A 80 5.81 13.51 -11.48
CA THR A 80 4.50 14.15 -11.38
C THR A 80 4.51 15.49 -10.68
N CYS A 81 5.66 15.92 -10.13
CA CYS A 81 5.74 17.13 -9.33
C CYS A 81 6.95 17.99 -9.71
N THR A 82 6.73 19.30 -9.84
CA THR A 82 7.77 20.27 -10.21
C THR A 82 8.23 21.12 -9.02
N THR A 83 7.61 20.96 -7.86
CA THR A 83 7.97 21.70 -6.65
C THR A 83 9.33 21.22 -6.13
N PRO A 84 10.10 22.07 -5.43
CA PRO A 84 11.32 21.62 -4.74
C PRO A 84 11.00 20.56 -3.68
N THR A 85 11.94 19.65 -3.47
CA THR A 85 11.83 18.65 -2.40
C THR A 85 11.91 19.35 -1.03
N ASN A 86 10.92 19.09 -0.19
CA ASN A 86 10.90 19.54 1.20
C ASN A 86 10.63 18.35 2.12
N VAL A 87 10.97 18.48 3.38
CA VAL A 87 10.59 17.55 4.45
C VAL A 87 9.75 18.27 5.49
N VAL A 88 8.77 17.57 6.06
CA VAL A 88 8.05 18.02 7.25
C VAL A 88 8.26 16.96 8.33
N ARG A 89 8.96 17.32 9.39
CA ARG A 89 9.30 16.42 10.49
C ARG A 89 8.08 16.10 11.35
N GLN A 90 7.94 14.85 11.74
CA GLN A 90 6.90 14.43 12.69
C GLN A 90 7.15 15.05 14.08
N PRO A 91 6.12 15.21 14.92
CA PRO A 91 6.31 15.67 16.28
C PRO A 91 7.19 14.70 17.08
N ALA A 92 7.80 15.17 18.16
CA ALA A 92 8.54 14.32 19.07
C ALA A 92 7.62 13.25 19.68
N LEU A 93 8.05 11.99 19.63
CA LEU A 93 7.28 10.86 20.15
C LEU A 93 7.35 10.81 21.67
N ALA A 94 6.24 10.49 22.31
CA ALA A 94 6.11 10.56 23.76
C ALA A 94 6.91 9.49 24.50
N ARG A 95 7.00 8.27 23.94
CA ARG A 95 7.60 7.10 24.62
C ARG A 95 8.59 6.32 23.77
N LEU A 96 8.41 6.29 22.45
CA LEU A 96 9.25 5.47 21.60
C LEU A 96 10.67 6.07 21.51
N PRO A 97 11.73 5.30 21.84
CA PRO A 97 13.09 5.80 21.76
C PRO A 97 13.50 6.04 20.30
N ARG A 98 14.51 6.88 20.09
CA ARG A 98 15.16 7.06 18.78
C ARG A 98 16.08 5.88 18.45
N ALA A 99 15.49 4.69 18.40
CA ALA A 99 16.13 3.40 18.27
C ALA A 99 15.11 2.37 17.74
N LEU A 100 15.59 1.18 17.42
CA LEU A 100 14.80 0.02 17.09
C LEU A 100 14.34 -0.67 18.38
N THR A 101 13.02 -0.76 18.57
CA THR A 101 12.38 -1.53 19.63
C THR A 101 11.92 -2.87 19.07
N VAL A 102 12.37 -3.97 19.68
CA VAL A 102 11.96 -5.33 19.28
C VAL A 102 10.86 -5.84 20.21
N ILE A 103 9.76 -6.32 19.62
CA ILE A 103 8.68 -7.00 20.33
C ILE A 103 8.60 -8.43 19.83
N GLN A 104 8.81 -9.40 20.72
CA GLN A 104 8.67 -10.83 20.41
C GLN A 104 7.24 -11.28 20.65
N LYS A 105 6.78 -12.27 19.88
CA LYS A 105 5.42 -12.84 19.98
C LYS A 105 4.34 -11.74 19.84
N ALA A 106 4.59 -10.84 18.89
CA ALA A 106 3.86 -9.58 18.74
C ALA A 106 2.40 -9.77 18.33
N LEU A 107 2.06 -10.88 17.68
CA LEU A 107 0.69 -11.28 17.38
C LEU A 107 0.30 -12.57 18.09
N ASP A 108 -1.00 -12.85 18.08
CA ASP A 108 -1.47 -14.22 18.23
C ASP A 108 -0.80 -15.14 17.18
N PRO A 109 -0.18 -16.26 17.58
CA PRO A 109 0.55 -17.12 16.65
C PRO A 109 -0.31 -17.61 15.48
N GLU A 110 -1.58 -17.93 15.72
CA GLU A 110 -2.47 -18.40 14.65
C GLU A 110 -2.77 -17.28 13.66
N LEU A 111 -2.94 -16.04 14.14
CA LEU A 111 -3.08 -14.88 13.27
C LEU A 111 -1.81 -14.60 12.44
N ALA A 112 -0.62 -14.77 13.01
CA ALA A 112 0.63 -14.63 12.25
C ALA A 112 0.71 -15.68 11.13
N ILE A 113 0.33 -16.94 11.40
CA ILE A 113 0.25 -17.99 10.39
C ILE A 113 -0.81 -17.68 9.32
N GLN A 114 -1.97 -17.13 9.70
CA GLN A 114 -3.01 -16.71 8.76
C GLN A 114 -2.50 -15.61 7.82
N LEU A 115 -1.82 -14.58 8.35
CA LEU A 115 -1.20 -13.52 7.54
C LEU A 115 -0.18 -14.08 6.55
N TYR A 116 0.64 -15.03 7.00
CA TYR A 116 1.61 -15.72 6.15
C TYR A 116 0.92 -16.46 4.99
N ARG A 117 -0.01 -17.36 5.31
CA ARG A 117 -0.72 -18.18 4.31
C ARG A 117 -1.48 -17.31 3.32
N PHE A 118 -2.25 -16.34 3.82
CA PHE A 118 -2.99 -15.40 2.99
C PHE A 118 -2.07 -14.65 2.02
N SER A 119 -0.93 -14.15 2.50
CA SER A 119 0.01 -13.40 1.64
C SER A 119 0.63 -14.25 0.54
N LEU A 120 0.89 -15.54 0.81
CA LEU A 120 1.36 -16.48 -0.22
C LEU A 120 0.26 -16.79 -1.24
N GLU A 121 -0.95 -17.06 -0.79
CA GLU A 121 -2.11 -17.35 -1.65
C GLU A 121 -2.48 -16.15 -2.52
N HIS A 122 -2.37 -14.94 -1.97
CA HIS A 122 -2.59 -13.69 -2.70
C HIS A 122 -1.59 -13.52 -3.87
N GLY A 123 -0.35 -14.01 -3.71
CA GLY A 123 0.64 -14.12 -4.79
C GLY A 123 1.26 -12.80 -5.29
N GLU A 124 0.83 -11.67 -4.75
CA GLU A 124 1.38 -10.34 -5.03
C GLU A 124 1.29 -9.45 -3.77
N PRO A 125 2.13 -8.39 -3.65
CA PRO A 125 2.03 -7.45 -2.55
C PRO A 125 0.60 -6.91 -2.39
N TRP A 126 0.15 -6.70 -1.16
CA TRP A 126 -1.18 -6.15 -0.90
C TRP A 126 -1.08 -5.06 0.16
N GLY A 127 -2.09 -4.21 0.24
CA GLY A 127 -2.16 -3.22 1.31
C GLY A 127 -3.51 -2.54 1.41
N THR A 128 -3.77 -1.99 2.59
CA THR A 128 -5.00 -1.30 2.96
C THR A 128 -4.70 -0.20 3.98
N TYR A 129 -5.74 0.55 4.34
CA TYR A 129 -5.67 1.60 5.34
C TYR A 129 -6.81 1.47 6.35
N ALA A 130 -6.44 1.60 7.63
CA ALA A 130 -7.37 1.61 8.75
C ALA A 130 -7.41 3.02 9.37
N GLU A 131 -8.55 3.71 9.25
CA GLU A 131 -8.76 5.00 9.93
C GLU A 131 -8.84 4.76 11.44
N PHE A 132 -8.16 5.60 12.22
CA PHE A 132 -8.18 5.51 13.68
C PHE A 132 -9.41 6.26 14.23
N GLU A 133 -10.22 5.58 15.04
CA GLU A 133 -11.44 6.17 15.64
C GLU A 133 -11.32 6.39 17.15
N GLY A 134 -10.29 5.84 17.79
CA GLY A 134 -10.07 5.95 19.23
C GLY A 134 -9.60 4.66 19.86
N VAL A 135 -9.48 4.70 21.18
CA VAL A 135 -9.26 3.53 22.03
C VAL A 135 -10.43 3.44 22.99
N ASP A 136 -11.05 2.26 23.08
CA ASP A 136 -12.17 2.01 23.97
C ASP A 136 -11.97 0.68 24.69
N ALA A 137 -12.09 0.72 26.03
CA ALA A 137 -11.72 -0.37 26.93
C ALA A 137 -10.30 -0.95 26.69
N GLY A 138 -9.35 -0.10 26.27
CA GLY A 138 -7.97 -0.52 25.95
C GLY A 138 -7.81 -1.15 24.57
N GLU A 139 -8.87 -1.27 23.78
CA GLU A 139 -8.82 -1.80 22.42
C GLU A 139 -8.78 -0.70 21.36
N LEU A 140 -7.99 -0.93 20.32
CA LEU A 140 -7.92 -0.06 19.16
C LEU A 140 -9.22 -0.13 18.33
N LYS A 141 -9.91 1.00 18.21
CA LYS A 141 -11.09 1.16 17.34
C LYS A 141 -10.64 1.73 16.00
N LEU A 142 -11.03 1.01 14.95
CA LEU A 142 -10.55 1.20 13.59
C LEU A 142 -11.71 1.10 12.63
N LYS A 143 -11.73 2.00 11.65
CA LYS A 143 -12.66 1.96 10.53
C LYS A 143 -11.91 1.62 9.26
N MET A 144 -12.34 0.52 8.65
CA MET A 144 -11.81 0.05 7.37
C MET A 144 -12.60 0.67 6.21
N ARG A 145 -11.94 0.87 5.07
CA ARG A 145 -12.60 1.36 3.86
C ARG A 145 -13.57 0.34 3.26
N GLY A 146 -13.33 -0.96 3.42
CA GLY A 146 -14.14 -2.03 2.85
C GLY A 146 -13.87 -2.29 1.36
N ALA A 147 -12.73 -1.84 0.83
CA ALA A 147 -12.39 -2.02 -0.58
C ALA A 147 -11.99 -3.47 -0.90
N GLU A 148 -11.32 -4.12 0.04
CA GLU A 148 -10.86 -5.51 -0.07
C GLU A 148 -11.15 -6.22 1.27
N PRO A 149 -12.38 -6.73 1.50
CA PRO A 149 -12.86 -7.13 2.83
C PRO A 149 -11.98 -8.13 3.58
N GLU A 150 -11.41 -9.12 2.88
CA GLU A 150 -10.53 -10.12 3.49
C GLU A 150 -9.21 -9.50 3.99
N ILE A 151 -8.60 -8.62 3.19
CA ILE A 151 -7.41 -7.85 3.57
C ILE A 151 -7.74 -6.93 4.75
N ASP A 152 -8.89 -6.26 4.69
CA ASP A 152 -9.33 -5.31 5.71
C ASP A 152 -9.54 -6.01 7.07
N MET A 153 -10.15 -7.20 7.06
CA MET A 153 -10.32 -8.02 8.27
C MET A 153 -8.98 -8.46 8.86
N LEU A 154 -8.05 -8.95 8.03
CA LEU A 154 -6.73 -9.38 8.49
C LEU A 154 -5.90 -8.23 9.04
N ALA A 155 -5.90 -7.08 8.36
CA ALA A 155 -5.20 -5.89 8.82
C ALA A 155 -5.76 -5.38 10.16
N GLN A 156 -7.08 -5.34 10.31
CA GLN A 156 -7.72 -4.94 11.56
C GLN A 156 -7.37 -5.90 12.71
N ALA A 157 -7.41 -7.22 12.46
CA ALA A 157 -7.04 -8.22 13.44
C ALA A 157 -5.56 -8.09 13.84
N ALA A 158 -4.67 -7.89 12.87
CA ALA A 158 -3.23 -7.70 13.11
C ALA A 158 -2.95 -6.47 13.97
N LEU A 159 -3.55 -5.32 13.64
CA LEU A 159 -3.39 -4.08 14.41
C LEU A 159 -3.88 -4.23 15.85
N ARG A 160 -5.06 -4.84 16.07
CA ARG A 160 -5.60 -5.07 17.42
C ARG A 160 -4.74 -6.04 18.22
N SER A 161 -4.29 -7.13 17.61
CA SER A 161 -3.44 -8.12 18.27
C SER A 161 -2.09 -7.51 18.66
N LEU A 162 -1.47 -6.77 17.74
CA LEU A 162 -0.23 -6.04 17.97
C LEU A 162 -0.36 -5.01 19.11
N TRP A 163 -1.45 -4.25 19.09
CA TRP A 163 -1.77 -3.26 20.12
C TRP A 163 -1.83 -3.90 21.51
N ALA A 164 -2.60 -4.98 21.64
CA ALA A 164 -2.80 -5.71 22.90
C ALA A 164 -1.55 -6.45 23.40
N ARG A 165 -0.56 -6.69 22.53
CA ARG A 165 0.66 -7.47 22.82
C ARG A 165 1.91 -6.61 22.94
N GLY A 166 1.75 -5.36 23.36
CA GLY A 166 2.84 -4.49 23.81
C GLY A 166 3.12 -3.28 22.94
N ALA A 167 2.64 -3.24 21.70
CA ALA A 167 2.84 -2.03 20.87
C ALA A 167 2.06 -0.83 21.43
N GLY A 168 0.89 -1.05 22.04
CA GLY A 168 0.08 0.03 22.62
C GLY A 168 0.85 0.85 23.66
N GLU A 169 1.70 0.21 24.47
CA GLU A 169 2.50 0.90 25.49
C GLU A 169 3.42 1.99 24.92
N TRP A 170 3.92 1.76 23.70
CA TRP A 170 4.81 2.68 22.99
C TRP A 170 4.04 3.74 22.21
N LEU A 171 2.90 3.39 21.63
CA LEU A 171 2.18 4.20 20.64
C LEU A 171 1.08 5.10 21.24
N GLU A 172 0.55 4.75 22.41
CA GLU A 172 -0.63 5.40 23.00
C GLU A 172 -0.46 6.91 23.21
N GLY A 173 0.72 7.36 23.63
CA GLY A 173 1.00 8.78 23.87
C GLY A 173 0.93 9.65 22.61
N ASP A 174 1.03 9.02 21.43
CA ASP A 174 1.17 9.69 20.14
C ASP A 174 -0.12 9.62 19.31
N LEU A 175 -1.16 8.89 19.76
CA LEU A 175 -2.41 8.69 19.03
C LEU A 175 -3.15 9.98 18.65
N LYS A 176 -2.98 11.06 19.41
CA LYS A 176 -3.56 12.38 19.08
C LYS A 176 -3.06 12.92 17.72
N HIS A 177 -1.91 12.46 17.26
CA HIS A 177 -1.31 12.83 15.98
C HIS A 177 -1.60 11.82 14.87
N VAL A 178 -2.26 10.71 15.17
CA VAL A 178 -2.52 9.62 14.21
C VAL A 178 -3.87 9.83 13.55
N HIS A 179 -3.87 9.84 12.22
CA HIS A 179 -5.09 9.75 11.40
C HIS A 179 -5.50 8.29 11.21
N GLY A 180 -4.53 7.40 11.04
CA GLY A 180 -4.78 5.98 10.81
C GLY A 180 -3.50 5.22 10.46
N PHE A 181 -3.67 3.97 10.05
CA PHE A 181 -2.58 3.03 9.83
C PHE A 181 -2.61 2.50 8.40
N SER A 182 -1.51 2.69 7.67
CA SER A 182 -1.25 1.93 6.43
C SER A 182 -0.76 0.55 6.83
N VAL A 183 -1.33 -0.50 6.25
CA VAL A 183 -0.94 -1.89 6.48
C VAL A 183 -0.72 -2.54 5.13
N TRP A 184 0.45 -3.14 4.95
CA TRP A 184 0.82 -3.77 3.69
C TRP A 184 1.64 -5.03 3.90
N ALA A 185 1.71 -5.88 2.88
CA ALA A 185 2.52 -7.08 2.89
C ALA A 185 3.33 -7.24 1.62
N VAL A 186 4.51 -7.81 1.78
CA VAL A 186 5.39 -8.22 0.68
C VAL A 186 5.85 -9.65 0.90
N VAL A 187 5.93 -10.39 -0.21
CA VAL A 187 6.47 -11.75 -0.26
C VAL A 187 7.81 -11.69 -0.98
N GLY A 188 8.85 -12.25 -0.37
CA GLY A 188 10.20 -12.36 -0.90
C GLY A 188 10.78 -13.75 -0.65
N GLY A 189 11.97 -14.00 -1.16
CA GLY A 189 12.68 -15.26 -0.95
C GLY A 189 14.18 -15.04 -0.94
N VAL A 190 14.94 -16.10 -1.22
CA VAL A 190 16.39 -15.99 -1.45
C VAL A 190 16.66 -14.93 -2.53
N LYS A 191 17.73 -14.16 -2.34
CA LYS A 191 18.14 -12.99 -3.13
C LYS A 191 17.27 -11.75 -2.96
N SER A 192 16.16 -11.81 -2.21
CA SER A 192 15.40 -10.59 -1.91
C SER A 192 16.17 -9.70 -0.92
N SER A 193 16.03 -8.40 -1.07
CA SER A 193 16.55 -7.37 -0.17
C SER A 193 15.56 -6.21 -0.11
N THR A 194 15.74 -5.32 0.85
CA THR A 194 15.00 -4.05 0.91
C THR A 194 16.02 -2.92 0.78
N ALA A 195 15.90 -2.13 -0.29
CA ALA A 195 16.78 -0.99 -0.52
C ALA A 195 16.68 0.04 0.61
N TYR A 196 17.75 0.81 0.82
CA TYR A 196 17.79 1.89 1.79
C TYR A 196 16.74 2.97 1.52
N HIS A 197 15.87 3.26 2.48
CA HIS A 197 14.81 4.28 2.34
C HIS A 197 14.28 4.76 3.69
N VAL A 198 13.43 5.79 3.65
CA VAL A 198 12.51 6.18 4.72
C VAL A 198 11.10 5.88 4.22
N ASP A 199 10.24 5.34 5.07
CA ASP A 199 8.83 5.15 4.72
C ASP A 199 8.13 6.51 4.61
N TYR A 200 7.14 6.62 3.74
CA TYR A 200 6.21 7.74 3.67
C TYR A 200 5.01 7.37 2.79
N ALA A 201 3.92 8.12 2.88
CA ALA A 201 2.80 7.95 1.96
C ALA A 201 3.24 8.28 0.52
N GLU A 202 3.54 7.26 -0.28
CA GLU A 202 4.15 7.38 -1.61
C GLU A 202 3.33 8.25 -2.56
N VAL A 203 2.00 8.14 -2.51
CA VAL A 203 1.10 8.96 -3.34
C VAL A 203 1.14 10.42 -2.90
N TYR A 204 1.26 10.68 -1.60
CA TYR A 204 1.42 12.05 -1.10
C TYR A 204 2.74 12.64 -1.59
N ARG A 205 3.86 11.90 -1.44
CA ARG A 205 5.17 12.30 -1.96
C ARG A 205 5.12 12.63 -3.45
N ARG A 206 4.49 11.79 -4.27
CA ARG A 206 4.37 12.00 -5.72
C ARG A 206 3.56 13.24 -6.08
N ASN A 207 2.55 13.58 -5.29
CA ASN A 207 1.68 14.72 -5.58
C ASN A 207 2.29 16.06 -5.12
N THR A 208 3.06 16.06 -4.04
CA THR A 208 3.51 17.31 -3.39
C THR A 208 5.02 17.54 -3.43
N ASN A 209 5.80 16.50 -3.74
CA ASN A 209 7.24 16.45 -3.52
C ASN A 209 7.65 16.80 -2.08
N ILE A 210 6.80 16.46 -1.10
CA ILE A 210 7.10 16.60 0.33
C ILE A 210 7.38 15.21 0.90
N ILE A 211 8.49 15.07 1.61
CA ILE A 211 8.79 13.89 2.45
C ILE A 211 8.09 14.10 3.78
N ARG A 212 7.15 13.22 4.09
CA ARG A 212 6.47 13.17 5.38
C ARG A 212 6.59 11.74 5.89
N PRO A 213 7.62 11.44 6.69
CA PRO A 213 7.77 10.11 7.27
C PRO A 213 6.55 9.80 8.14
N PRO A 214 6.13 8.54 8.32
CA PRO A 214 5.09 8.21 9.28
C PRO A 214 5.55 8.55 10.70
N LEU A 215 4.63 8.63 11.66
CA LEU A 215 5.03 8.79 13.06
C LEU A 215 5.83 7.57 13.54
N HIS A 216 5.31 6.39 13.23
CA HIS A 216 5.91 5.11 13.59
C HIS A 216 5.99 4.24 12.33
N ALA A 217 7.11 3.55 12.20
CA ALA A 217 7.31 2.48 11.22
C ALA A 217 7.44 1.14 11.97
N ILE A 218 6.66 0.16 11.53
CA ILE A 218 6.60 -1.16 12.14
C ILE A 218 6.79 -2.20 11.04
N THR A 219 7.69 -3.14 11.27
CA THR A 219 7.88 -4.29 10.40
C THR A 219 7.64 -5.55 11.22
N LEU A 220 6.66 -6.36 10.81
CA LEU A 220 6.31 -7.64 11.40
C LEU A 220 6.74 -8.78 10.48
N GLN A 221 7.39 -9.77 11.05
CA GLN A 221 7.89 -10.96 10.36
C GLN A 221 6.98 -12.16 10.64
N VAL A 222 6.33 -12.71 9.61
CA VAL A 222 5.28 -13.73 9.79
C VAL A 222 5.57 -15.09 9.17
N SER A 223 6.67 -15.26 8.42
CA SER A 223 7.07 -16.60 7.97
C SER A 223 7.46 -17.48 9.17
N PRO A 224 6.90 -18.70 9.28
CA PRO A 224 7.10 -19.60 10.42
C PRO A 224 8.43 -20.34 10.32
N VAL A 225 9.52 -19.60 10.33
CA VAL A 225 10.87 -20.18 10.33
C VAL A 225 11.18 -20.76 11.71
N PRO A 226 11.78 -21.95 11.80
CA PRO A 226 12.31 -22.47 13.07
C PRO A 226 13.42 -21.55 13.60
N GLU A 227 13.48 -21.34 14.93
CA GLU A 227 14.51 -20.49 15.55
C GLU A 227 15.94 -21.04 15.33
N GLU A 228 16.07 -22.36 15.27
CA GLU A 228 17.31 -23.09 15.01
C GLU A 228 17.04 -24.25 14.03
N SER A 229 17.95 -24.51 13.11
CA SER A 229 17.96 -25.75 12.33
C SER A 229 18.61 -26.89 13.14
N GLU A 230 18.40 -28.14 12.72
CA GLU A 230 19.22 -29.26 13.21
C GLU A 230 20.71 -28.89 13.09
N GLY A 231 21.44 -28.93 14.21
CA GLY A 231 22.84 -28.52 14.29
C GLY A 231 23.13 -27.09 14.79
N GLY A 232 22.11 -26.34 15.24
CA GLY A 232 22.30 -25.04 15.91
C GLY A 232 22.66 -23.88 14.98
N VAL A 233 22.46 -24.05 13.67
CA VAL A 233 22.61 -22.98 12.68
C VAL A 233 21.28 -22.23 12.54
N HIS A 234 21.31 -20.90 12.40
CA HIS A 234 20.10 -20.16 12.12
C HIS A 234 19.51 -20.58 10.77
N SER A 235 18.21 -20.83 10.76
CA SER A 235 17.49 -21.29 9.56
C SER A 235 17.42 -20.23 8.45
N VAL A 236 17.72 -18.97 8.77
CA VAL A 236 17.77 -17.83 7.85
C VAL A 236 19.16 -17.18 7.90
N VAL A 237 19.74 -16.94 6.72
CA VAL A 237 21.01 -16.21 6.55
C VAL A 237 20.75 -14.96 5.71
N GLY A 238 21.18 -13.80 6.19
CA GLY A 238 20.83 -12.50 5.62
C GLY A 238 19.36 -12.13 5.86
N GLY A 239 18.83 -11.16 5.11
CA GLY A 239 17.50 -10.58 5.37
C GLY A 239 17.41 -9.80 6.68
N THR A 240 18.54 -9.45 7.29
CA THR A 240 18.67 -8.68 8.53
C THR A 240 18.08 -7.30 8.31
N PHE A 241 17.07 -6.95 9.10
CA PHE A 241 16.53 -5.61 9.12
C PHE A 241 17.47 -4.69 9.88
N GLY A 242 17.70 -3.49 9.37
CA GLY A 242 18.50 -2.48 10.04
C GLY A 242 17.92 -1.09 9.87
N ALA A 243 18.04 -0.26 10.91
CA ALA A 243 17.67 1.14 10.92
C ALA A 243 18.81 2.00 11.45
N HIS A 244 19.02 3.19 10.88
CA HIS A 244 20.08 4.09 11.30
C HIS A 244 19.54 5.18 12.24
N VAL A 245 20.09 5.28 13.47
CA VAL A 245 19.56 6.15 14.54
C VAL A 245 19.74 7.66 14.29
N ASP A 246 20.68 8.04 13.45
CA ASP A 246 20.80 9.43 12.97
C ASP A 246 19.57 9.89 12.19
N GLY A 247 18.68 9.01 11.72
CA GLY A 247 17.44 9.43 11.08
C GLY A 247 17.65 10.19 9.77
N LEU A 248 16.89 11.28 9.59
CA LEU A 248 16.91 12.10 8.39
C LEU A 248 18.29 12.70 8.08
N GLU A 249 19.15 12.88 9.07
CA GLU A 249 20.52 13.36 8.86
C GLU A 249 21.37 12.34 8.09
N HIS A 250 21.21 11.04 8.36
CA HIS A 250 21.85 9.98 7.58
C HIS A 250 21.16 9.78 6.22
N TYR A 251 19.84 9.95 6.17
CA TYR A 251 19.08 9.94 4.92
C TYR A 251 19.49 11.07 3.96
N ALA A 252 19.71 12.28 4.46
CA ALA A 252 20.16 13.42 3.64
C ALA A 252 21.52 13.19 2.96
N ARG A 253 22.41 12.42 3.59
CA ARG A 253 23.73 12.07 3.06
C ARG A 253 23.66 11.00 1.98
N ASN A 254 22.87 9.95 2.20
CA ASN A 254 22.81 8.79 1.31
C ASN A 254 21.76 8.94 0.19
N GLY A 255 20.67 9.65 0.46
CA GLY A 255 19.55 9.84 -0.46
C GLY A 255 18.61 8.64 -0.56
N TYR A 256 17.49 8.84 -1.25
CA TYR A 256 16.52 7.82 -1.60
C TYR A 256 17.20 6.68 -2.35
N LYS A 257 17.09 5.45 -1.83
CA LYS A 257 17.71 4.26 -2.43
C LYS A 257 19.20 4.44 -2.74
N THR A 258 19.91 5.20 -1.90
CA THR A 258 21.35 5.51 -2.05
C THR A 258 21.72 6.36 -3.26
N ASN A 259 20.77 7.08 -3.87
CA ASN A 259 21.02 7.88 -5.08
C ASN A 259 22.14 8.93 -4.93
N LYS A 260 22.46 9.40 -3.72
CA LYS A 260 23.53 10.37 -3.46
C LYS A 260 24.86 9.73 -3.08
N CYS A 261 24.81 8.54 -2.47
CA CYS A 261 25.99 7.78 -2.07
C CYS A 261 25.78 6.29 -2.34
N PRO A 262 26.00 5.84 -3.59
CA PRO A 262 25.76 4.45 -3.98
C PRO A 262 26.56 3.48 -3.11
N ALA A 263 25.91 2.41 -2.66
CA ALA A 263 26.58 1.37 -1.91
C ALA A 263 27.56 0.56 -2.81
N PRO A 264 28.71 0.11 -2.28
CA PRO A 264 29.50 -0.93 -2.92
C PRO A 264 28.80 -2.28 -2.79
N ASP A 265 28.92 -3.11 -3.82
CA ASP A 265 28.40 -4.48 -3.86
C ASP A 265 26.88 -4.59 -3.58
N ASP A 266 26.43 -5.69 -2.97
CA ASP A 266 25.02 -5.96 -2.61
C ASP A 266 24.63 -5.35 -1.23
N ALA A 267 25.46 -4.50 -0.64
CA ALA A 267 25.19 -3.89 0.66
C ALA A 267 24.09 -2.81 0.57
N PRO A 268 23.24 -2.63 1.61
CA PRO A 268 22.25 -1.58 1.60
C PRO A 268 22.80 -0.15 1.52
N THR A 269 23.93 0.12 2.18
CA THR A 269 24.65 1.40 2.18
C THR A 269 26.16 1.15 2.28
N ALA A 270 26.99 2.13 1.95
CA ALA A 270 28.45 2.02 2.04
C ALA A 270 28.98 1.73 3.45
N ASP A 271 28.22 2.14 4.47
CA ASP A 271 28.55 2.03 5.89
C ASP A 271 27.76 0.95 6.64
N TRP A 272 26.97 0.12 5.93
CA TRP A 272 26.27 -1.02 6.50
C TRP A 272 27.26 -1.99 7.18
N GLY A 273 27.03 -2.28 8.45
CA GLY A 273 27.89 -3.12 9.30
C GLY A 273 29.18 -2.43 9.76
N LYS A 274 29.41 -1.17 9.39
CA LYS A 274 30.64 -0.42 9.67
C LYS A 274 30.39 0.78 10.60
N CYS A 275 29.22 1.40 10.51
CA CYS A 275 28.85 2.54 11.35
C CYS A 275 28.09 2.08 12.61
N PRO A 276 28.44 2.59 13.81
CA PRO A 276 27.73 2.25 15.06
C PRO A 276 26.30 2.79 15.13
N GLY A 277 25.90 3.69 14.21
CA GLY A 277 24.55 4.22 14.14
C GLY A 277 23.52 3.22 13.62
N TRP A 278 23.95 2.12 13.02
CA TRP A 278 23.06 1.05 12.60
C TRP A 278 22.65 0.15 13.77
N GLN A 279 21.35 -0.08 13.89
CA GLN A 279 20.77 -1.07 14.79
C GLN A 279 20.09 -2.16 13.97
N TYR A 280 20.32 -3.42 14.37
CA TYR A 280 19.94 -4.59 13.59
C TYR A 280 18.95 -5.47 14.33
N ALA A 281 18.04 -6.07 13.58
CA ALA A 281 17.13 -7.10 14.06
C ALA A 281 17.16 -8.27 13.06
N PRO A 282 17.73 -9.42 13.44
CA PRO A 282 17.70 -10.60 12.59
C PRO A 282 16.26 -11.10 12.41
N TYR A 283 16.05 -11.92 11.39
CA TYR A 283 14.73 -12.47 11.13
C TYR A 283 14.33 -13.48 12.22
N ARG A 284 13.16 -13.31 12.83
CA ARG A 284 12.50 -14.23 13.75
C ARG A 284 10.99 -14.24 13.53
N PHE A 285 10.39 -15.42 13.55
CA PHE A 285 8.94 -15.55 13.40
C PHE A 285 8.19 -14.80 14.52
N ASN A 286 7.14 -14.07 14.14
CA ASN A 286 6.29 -13.29 15.05
C ASN A 286 7.06 -12.23 15.86
N GLN A 287 8.13 -11.69 15.25
CA GLN A 287 8.90 -10.56 15.75
C GLN A 287 8.45 -9.28 15.05
N VAL A 288 8.26 -8.24 15.84
CA VAL A 288 8.10 -6.86 15.37
C VAL A 288 9.35 -6.06 15.64
N THR A 289 9.74 -5.24 14.66
CA THR A 289 10.62 -4.09 14.85
C THR A 289 9.78 -2.83 14.75
N LEU A 290 9.74 -2.05 15.82
CA LEU A 290 9.04 -0.77 15.95
C LEU A 290 10.08 0.35 16.09
N MET A 291 9.92 1.42 15.32
CA MET A 291 10.84 2.56 15.35
C MET A 291 10.13 3.87 14.96
N PRO A 292 10.72 5.04 15.30
CA PRO A 292 10.26 6.30 14.75
C PRO A 292 10.32 6.26 13.22
N GLY A 293 9.28 6.78 12.56
CA GLY A 293 9.19 6.66 11.11
C GLY A 293 10.22 7.48 10.33
N ASP A 294 10.92 8.41 11.00
CA ASP A 294 12.00 9.20 10.41
C ASP A 294 13.36 8.47 10.41
N LEU A 295 13.43 7.23 10.93
CA LEU A 295 14.62 6.40 10.85
C LEU A 295 14.73 5.70 9.49
N PRO A 296 15.75 6.00 8.68
CA PRO A 296 15.97 5.31 7.43
C PRO A 296 16.43 3.89 7.72
N HIS A 297 15.99 2.97 6.88
CA HIS A 297 16.16 1.55 7.12
C HIS A 297 16.31 0.77 5.81
N ALA A 298 16.75 -0.47 5.96
CA ALA A 298 16.95 -1.41 4.88
C ALA A 298 16.88 -2.85 5.40
N ALA A 299 16.94 -3.80 4.48
CA ALA A 299 17.24 -5.19 4.80
C ALA A 299 18.29 -5.70 3.82
N ASP A 300 19.34 -6.32 4.35
CA ASP A 300 20.34 -6.96 3.50
C ASP A 300 19.75 -8.16 2.73
N ARG A 301 20.53 -8.68 1.79
CA ARG A 301 20.11 -9.74 0.90
C ARG A 301 19.90 -11.04 1.67
N VAL A 302 18.76 -11.70 1.46
CA VAL A 302 18.52 -13.06 1.96
C VAL A 302 19.41 -14.03 1.18
N GLU A 303 20.37 -14.65 1.86
CA GLU A 303 21.29 -15.62 1.26
C GLU A 303 20.74 -17.04 1.35
N ALA A 304 20.10 -17.37 2.47
CA ALA A 304 19.47 -18.67 2.70
C ALA A 304 18.14 -18.49 3.43
N PHE A 305 17.16 -19.32 3.07
CA PHE A 305 15.85 -19.39 3.69
C PHE A 305 15.39 -20.86 3.69
N PRO A 306 14.60 -21.32 4.67
CA PRO A 306 14.20 -22.73 4.73
C PRO A 306 13.44 -23.17 3.47
N GLU A 307 13.75 -24.39 3.01
CA GLU A 307 13.12 -24.96 1.82
C GLU A 307 11.59 -25.04 1.97
N GLY A 308 10.87 -24.71 0.89
CA GLY A 308 9.41 -24.69 0.87
C GLY A 308 8.76 -23.50 1.59
N LEU A 309 9.54 -22.62 2.23
CA LEU A 309 9.04 -21.38 2.82
C LEU A 309 9.47 -20.16 2.00
N GLN A 310 8.68 -19.09 2.10
CA GLN A 310 9.02 -17.77 1.56
C GLN A 310 9.02 -16.74 2.69
N ARG A 311 9.79 -15.67 2.53
CA ARG A 311 9.81 -14.55 3.47
C ARG A 311 8.57 -13.69 3.26
N VAL A 312 7.78 -13.49 4.31
CA VAL A 312 6.61 -12.62 4.30
C VAL A 312 6.79 -11.59 5.40
N VAL A 313 6.70 -10.33 5.01
CA VAL A 313 6.83 -9.18 5.89
C VAL A 313 5.55 -8.36 5.79
N ILE A 314 5.00 -8.00 6.93
CA ILE A 314 3.89 -7.07 7.07
C ILE A 314 4.45 -5.74 7.55
N GLY A 315 4.29 -4.68 6.78
CA GLY A 315 4.61 -3.32 7.20
C GLY A 315 3.38 -2.61 7.73
N ILE A 316 3.55 -1.86 8.81
CA ILE A 316 2.52 -1.02 9.40
C ILE A 316 3.12 0.37 9.65
N ASN A 317 2.47 1.40 9.12
CA ASN A 317 2.89 2.79 9.29
C ASN A 317 1.74 3.60 9.86
N SER A 318 1.95 4.28 10.99
CA SER A 318 0.96 5.22 11.52
C SER A 318 1.11 6.57 10.84
N MET A 319 0.10 6.96 10.07
CA MET A 319 0.09 8.18 9.28
C MET A 319 -0.58 9.31 10.07
N GLY A 320 -0.02 10.51 9.97
CA GLY A 320 -0.59 11.75 10.50
C GLY A 320 -1.73 12.31 9.66
N HIS A 321 -2.33 13.40 10.14
CA HIS A 321 -3.53 14.02 9.54
C HIS A 321 -3.27 14.69 8.18
N LEU A 322 -2.02 14.96 7.84
CA LEU A 322 -1.65 15.57 6.56
C LEU A 322 -1.62 14.55 5.42
N GLU A 323 -0.88 13.46 5.61
CA GLU A 323 -0.66 12.42 4.60
C GLU A 323 -1.71 11.29 4.65
N GLY A 324 -2.28 11.03 5.83
CA GLY A 324 -3.27 9.98 6.07
C GLY A 324 -4.48 9.99 5.12
N PRO A 325 -5.11 11.15 4.84
CA PRO A 325 -6.21 11.21 3.87
C PRO A 325 -5.84 10.77 2.46
N THR A 326 -4.58 10.95 2.05
CA THR A 326 -4.09 10.51 0.74
C THR A 326 -3.87 9.01 0.72
N GLU A 327 -3.27 8.48 1.78
CA GLU A 327 -3.05 7.04 1.97
C GLU A 327 -4.38 6.28 2.06
N LEU A 328 -5.40 6.82 2.75
CA LEU A 328 -6.74 6.25 2.81
C LEU A 328 -7.36 6.06 1.41
N ARG A 329 -7.17 7.03 0.52
CA ARG A 329 -7.73 6.97 -0.84
C ARG A 329 -7.02 5.92 -1.70
N VAL A 330 -5.69 5.83 -1.57
CA VAL A 330 -4.85 4.97 -2.40
C VAL A 330 -3.74 4.38 -1.54
N ALA A 331 -4.11 3.38 -0.73
CA ALA A 331 -3.17 2.76 0.20
C ALA A 331 -2.02 2.09 -0.55
N GLN A 332 -0.81 2.19 -0.02
CA GLN A 332 0.36 1.55 -0.60
C GLN A 332 0.10 0.05 -0.82
N HIS A 333 0.59 -0.47 -1.95
CA HIS A 333 0.38 -1.87 -2.38
C HIS A 333 -1.07 -2.30 -2.64
N SER A 334 -2.08 -1.45 -2.46
CA SER A 334 -3.46 -1.75 -2.86
C SER A 334 -3.60 -1.91 -4.39
N LYS A 335 -4.70 -2.52 -4.84
CA LYS A 335 -5.01 -2.61 -6.28
C LYS A 335 -5.03 -1.26 -6.98
N ASP A 336 -5.56 -0.23 -6.33
CA ASP A 336 -5.64 1.11 -6.92
C ASP A 336 -4.26 1.79 -6.99
N PHE A 337 -3.41 1.58 -5.98
CA PHE A 337 -2.02 2.04 -6.02
C PHE A 337 -1.23 1.42 -7.17
N LYS A 338 -1.34 0.10 -7.36
CA LYS A 338 -0.66 -0.59 -8.48
C LYS A 338 -1.16 -0.10 -9.84
N LYS A 339 -2.46 0.14 -9.99
CA LYS A 339 -3.02 0.72 -11.22
C LYS A 339 -2.45 2.11 -11.48
N MET A 340 -2.36 2.94 -10.44
CA MET A 340 -1.80 4.29 -10.52
C MET A 340 -0.34 4.26 -10.97
N LEU A 341 0.53 3.47 -10.31
CA LEU A 341 1.93 3.35 -10.68
C LEU A 341 2.12 2.82 -12.11
N LYS A 342 1.33 1.81 -12.51
CA LYS A 342 1.38 1.29 -13.87
C LYS A 342 1.00 2.35 -14.90
N LEU A 343 0.00 3.19 -14.59
CA LEU A 343 -0.41 4.28 -15.46
C LEU A 343 0.71 5.31 -15.61
N GLU A 344 1.35 5.71 -14.50
CA GLU A 344 2.45 6.67 -14.50
C GLU A 344 3.66 6.16 -15.30
N LEU A 345 4.06 4.90 -15.10
CA LEU A 345 5.14 4.27 -15.87
C LEU A 345 4.83 4.25 -17.37
N LEU A 346 3.57 3.94 -17.74
CA LEU A 346 3.14 3.97 -19.13
C LEU A 346 3.17 5.39 -19.71
N MET A 347 2.71 6.40 -18.96
CA MET A 347 2.78 7.81 -19.37
C MET A 347 4.21 8.23 -19.66
N LYS A 348 5.16 7.85 -18.80
CA LYS A 348 6.59 8.12 -18.99
C LYS A 348 7.13 7.43 -20.25
N GLN A 349 6.73 6.18 -20.51
CA GLN A 349 7.18 5.43 -21.70
C GLN A 349 6.66 6.00 -23.02
N VAL A 350 5.42 6.52 -23.04
CA VAL A 350 4.80 7.04 -24.27
C VAL A 350 5.00 8.54 -24.46
N GLY A 351 5.64 9.23 -23.50
CA GLY A 351 5.99 10.64 -23.61
C GLY A 351 4.93 11.62 -23.11
N GLY A 352 3.90 11.16 -22.40
CA GLY A 352 2.89 12.03 -21.80
C GLY A 352 1.47 11.44 -21.72
N PRO A 353 0.55 12.16 -21.04
CA PRO A 353 -0.85 11.77 -20.94
C PRO A 353 -1.57 11.79 -22.29
N GLU A 354 -1.26 12.74 -23.18
CA GLU A 354 -1.88 12.86 -24.50
C GLU A 354 -1.56 11.64 -25.37
N GLN A 355 -0.29 11.24 -25.43
CA GLN A 355 0.17 10.08 -26.19
C GLN A 355 -0.38 8.77 -25.61
N LEU A 356 -0.56 8.70 -24.29
CA LEU A 356 -1.22 7.56 -23.65
C LEU A 356 -2.69 7.45 -24.08
N VAL A 357 -3.43 8.55 -24.12
CA VAL A 357 -4.82 8.57 -24.58
C VAL A 357 -4.90 8.13 -26.04
N GLU A 358 -4.02 8.65 -26.91
CA GLU A 358 -3.94 8.24 -28.31
C GLU A 358 -3.65 6.74 -28.46
N MET A 359 -2.68 6.20 -27.70
CA MET A 359 -2.37 4.77 -27.69
C MET A 359 -3.60 3.94 -27.28
N MET A 360 -4.31 4.36 -26.23
CA MET A 360 -5.48 3.64 -25.71
C MET A 360 -6.64 3.67 -26.73
N LEU A 361 -6.88 4.81 -27.38
CA LEU A 361 -7.88 4.93 -28.44
C LEU A 361 -7.51 4.07 -29.66
N ALA A 362 -6.25 4.04 -30.06
CA ALA A 362 -5.76 3.19 -31.15
C ALA A 362 -5.93 1.70 -30.85
N LYS A 363 -5.59 1.26 -29.62
CA LYS A 363 -5.83 -0.14 -29.17
C LYS A 363 -7.31 -0.50 -29.18
N ARG A 364 -8.18 0.41 -28.73
CA ARG A 364 -9.63 0.20 -28.74
C ARG A 364 -10.17 0.05 -30.17
N ARG A 365 -9.75 0.91 -31.11
CA ARG A 365 -10.12 0.80 -32.53
C ARG A 365 -9.72 -0.55 -33.13
N LYS A 366 -8.45 -0.96 -32.96
CA LYS A 366 -7.97 -2.28 -33.42
C LYS A 366 -8.76 -3.45 -32.84
N ARG A 367 -9.16 -3.40 -31.56
CA ARG A 367 -9.97 -4.44 -30.94
C ARG A 367 -11.39 -4.49 -31.51
N MET A 368 -12.01 -3.35 -31.77
CA MET A 368 -13.33 -3.30 -32.41
C MET A 368 -13.27 -3.85 -33.84
N GLU A 369 -12.24 -3.49 -34.62
CA GLU A 369 -12.02 -4.04 -35.96
C GLU A 369 -11.80 -5.56 -35.94
N ALA A 370 -10.99 -6.07 -35.01
CA ALA A 370 -10.78 -7.51 -34.86
C ALA A 370 -12.06 -8.27 -34.49
N ASN A 371 -12.91 -7.68 -33.63
CA ASN A 371 -14.20 -8.27 -33.28
C ASN A 371 -15.17 -8.28 -34.46
N MET A 372 -15.20 -7.24 -35.29
CA MET A 372 -16.06 -7.19 -36.49
C MET A 372 -15.60 -8.16 -37.59
N ARG A 373 -14.30 -8.48 -37.65
CA ARG A 373 -13.74 -9.44 -38.62
C ARG A 373 -13.85 -10.90 -38.18
N ARG A 374 -14.37 -11.17 -36.98
CA ARG A 374 -14.56 -12.55 -36.51
C ARG A 374 -15.74 -13.13 -37.30
N PRO A 375 -15.53 -14.11 -38.20
CA PRO A 375 -16.64 -14.71 -38.92
C PRO A 375 -17.60 -15.29 -37.89
N GLU A 376 -18.90 -15.11 -38.09
CA GLU A 376 -19.92 -15.84 -37.33
C GLU A 376 -19.58 -17.32 -37.50
N GLN A 377 -19.09 -17.95 -36.43
CA GLN A 377 -18.99 -19.40 -36.43
C GLN A 377 -20.42 -19.90 -36.61
N PRO A 378 -20.71 -20.72 -37.64
CA PRO A 378 -22.04 -21.26 -37.82
C PRO A 378 -22.40 -21.97 -36.51
N GLU A 379 -23.53 -21.58 -35.92
CA GLU A 379 -24.03 -22.24 -34.73
C GLU A 379 -24.11 -23.74 -35.05
N ASP A 380 -23.30 -24.51 -34.32
CA ASP A 380 -23.22 -25.95 -34.49
C ASP A 380 -24.59 -26.54 -34.11
N ALA A 381 -25.43 -26.76 -35.13
CA ALA A 381 -26.78 -27.27 -35.02
C ALA A 381 -26.82 -28.76 -34.64
N SER A 382 -25.71 -29.35 -34.19
CA SER A 382 -25.65 -30.75 -33.75
C SER A 382 -25.73 -30.95 -32.23
N ARG A 383 -26.40 -30.05 -31.49
CA ARG A 383 -26.90 -30.40 -30.14
C ARG A 383 -28.13 -31.30 -30.26
N THR A 384 -27.88 -32.58 -30.47
CA THR A 384 -28.86 -33.65 -30.31
C THR A 384 -29.36 -33.71 -28.86
N PRO A 385 -30.68 -33.80 -28.61
CA PRO A 385 -31.23 -33.93 -27.26
C PRO A 385 -31.58 -35.40 -26.96
N PHE A 386 -30.70 -36.17 -26.33
CA PHE A 386 -31.00 -37.50 -25.72
C PHE A 386 -29.78 -37.89 -24.85
N ALA A 387 -29.85 -38.55 -23.69
CA ALA A 387 -30.90 -39.21 -22.94
C ALA A 387 -30.42 -39.31 -21.47
N ALA A 388 -31.36 -39.46 -20.52
CA ALA A 388 -31.03 -39.97 -19.18
C ALA A 388 -30.57 -41.43 -19.28
N PRO A 389 -29.60 -41.86 -18.45
CA PRO A 389 -29.93 -42.97 -17.55
C PRO A 389 -29.22 -42.91 -16.17
N GLY A 390 -29.94 -43.40 -15.15
CA GLY A 390 -29.51 -44.59 -14.40
C GLY A 390 -28.35 -44.47 -13.41
N GLU A 391 -28.67 -44.85 -12.17
CA GLU A 391 -27.77 -45.15 -11.05
C GLU A 391 -26.60 -46.09 -11.41
N THR A 392 -25.45 -45.88 -10.77
CA THR A 392 -24.62 -46.84 -9.99
C THR A 392 -23.12 -46.60 -10.16
N GLY A 393 -22.38 -46.73 -9.05
CA GLY A 393 -21.07 -47.40 -9.07
C GLY A 393 -19.80 -46.55 -8.92
N CYS A 394 -19.20 -46.66 -7.74
CA CYS A 394 -17.77 -46.63 -7.38
C CYS A 394 -16.72 -46.41 -8.49
N GLY A 395 -15.67 -45.64 -8.15
CA GLY A 395 -14.31 -45.96 -8.60
C GLY A 395 -13.40 -44.78 -8.95
N GLU A 396 -12.37 -44.61 -8.10
CA GLU A 396 -10.99 -44.23 -8.43
C GLU A 396 -10.65 -42.78 -8.81
N THR A 397 -9.95 -42.16 -7.86
CA THR A 397 -9.27 -40.87 -7.92
C THR A 397 -7.98 -40.94 -8.73
N GLY A 398 -7.98 -40.43 -9.96
CA GLY A 398 -6.77 -40.11 -10.72
C GLY A 398 -6.29 -38.67 -10.45
N ARG A 399 -5.33 -38.52 -9.53
CA ARG A 399 -4.57 -37.27 -9.32
C ARG A 399 -3.78 -36.98 -10.60
N ARG A 400 -4.02 -35.82 -11.22
CA ARG A 400 -3.10 -35.22 -12.20
C ARG A 400 -2.29 -34.15 -11.48
N ASP A 401 -1.01 -34.45 -11.29
CA ASP A 401 0.02 -33.50 -10.90
C ASP A 401 0.12 -32.41 -11.97
N ARG A 402 -0.11 -31.16 -11.56
CA ARG A 402 0.30 -29.97 -12.30
C ARG A 402 1.48 -29.38 -11.56
N GLU A 403 2.68 -29.80 -11.96
CA GLU A 403 3.90 -29.04 -11.73
C GLU A 403 3.69 -27.64 -12.29
N ARG A 404 3.63 -26.64 -11.40
CA ARG A 404 3.83 -25.24 -11.77
C ARG A 404 5.27 -24.89 -11.50
N ASP A 405 6.04 -24.88 -12.58
CA ASP A 405 7.31 -24.21 -12.69
C ASP A 405 7.09 -22.70 -12.50
N ASN A 406 7.36 -22.21 -11.28
CA ASN A 406 7.39 -20.80 -10.93
C ASN A 406 8.85 -20.39 -10.69
N GLY A 407 9.68 -20.55 -11.72
CA GLY A 407 11.02 -19.99 -11.77
C GLY A 407 11.02 -18.47 -11.98
N ASP A 408 11.80 -17.77 -11.16
CA ASP A 408 12.45 -16.49 -11.46
C ASP A 408 11.60 -15.30 -11.91
N ARG A 409 10.73 -14.81 -11.01
CA ARG A 409 10.51 -13.36 -10.89
C ARG A 409 11.22 -12.81 -9.67
N ALA A 410 12.52 -12.59 -9.81
CA ALA A 410 13.21 -11.61 -8.99
C ALA A 410 12.41 -10.29 -9.08
N MET A 411 11.89 -9.83 -7.94
CA MET A 411 11.37 -8.48 -7.83
C MET A 411 12.49 -7.53 -8.19
N ARG A 412 12.43 -6.96 -9.40
CA ARG A 412 13.15 -5.72 -9.67
C ARG A 412 12.63 -4.71 -8.65
N PRO A 413 13.50 -3.92 -8.00
CA PRO A 413 13.04 -2.80 -7.20
C PRO A 413 12.18 -1.93 -8.11
N TRP A 414 10.91 -1.75 -7.74
CA TRP A 414 10.03 -0.81 -8.40
C TRP A 414 10.61 0.58 -8.12
N GLY A 415 11.34 1.10 -9.11
CA GLY A 415 11.91 2.44 -9.19
C GLY A 415 11.45 3.09 -10.49
#